data_AF-A0A9P0Z095-F1
#
_entry.id   AF-A0A9P0Z095-F1
#
_cell.length_a   1.000
_cell.length_b   1.000
_cell.length_c   1.000
_cell.angle_alpha   90.00
_cell.angle_beta   90.00
_cell.angle_gamma   90.00
#
_symmetry.space_group_name_H-M   'P 1'
#
loop_
_entity.id
_entity.type
_entity.pdbx_description
1 polymer ?
#
loop_
_entity_poly.entity_id
_entity_poly.type
_entity_poly.pdbx_seq_one_letter_code
_entity_poly.pdbx_strand_id
1 'polypeptide(L)'
;MRAGFAGGIVIDYPHSTKMRKEYLVLTCGPPSLSSTTPKGKGEDGECYSSDEAGSSEDEESQTVCVSDRHRPRKKQKLNKKGKGRGWVLKKKEQMRKKGNEVPRDTKYTARKRKDRF
;
A
#
# COMPACT_ATOMS: atom_id res chain seq x y z
N MET A 1 13.96 18.35 -1.27
CA MET A 1 14.39 17.27 -0.36
C MET A 1 14.28 15.95 -1.12
N ARG A 2 15.39 15.37 -1.60
CA ARG A 2 15.42 14.02 -2.20
C ARG A 2 15.55 13.02 -1.05
N ALA A 3 14.71 12.00 -1.01
CA ALA A 3 14.60 11.06 0.11
C ALA A 3 15.78 10.07 0.28
N GLY A 4 16.94 10.33 -0.36
CA GLY A 4 18.15 9.51 -0.22
C GLY A 4 18.09 8.10 -0.80
N PHE A 5 17.02 7.74 -1.51
CA PHE A 5 16.92 6.45 -2.22
C PHE A 5 17.54 6.53 -3.61
N ALA A 6 18.28 5.48 -3.98
CA ALA A 6 18.73 5.22 -5.35
C ALA A 6 17.83 4.15 -6.00
N GLY A 7 17.88 4.00 -7.33
CA GLY A 7 17.10 2.99 -8.05
C GLY A 7 16.34 3.55 -9.24
N GLY A 8 15.30 2.84 -9.67
CA GLY A 8 14.59 3.13 -10.91
C GLY A 8 13.30 2.33 -11.08
N ILE A 9 12.65 2.49 -12.23
CA ILE A 9 11.44 1.75 -12.60
C ILE A 9 11.84 0.58 -13.49
N VAL A 10 11.33 -0.61 -13.16
CA VAL A 10 11.45 -1.83 -13.96
C VAL A 10 10.08 -2.17 -14.52
N ILE A 11 10.00 -2.40 -15.83
CA ILE A 11 8.73 -2.68 -16.53
C ILE A 11 8.83 -4.07 -17.18
N ASP A 12 7.96 -4.96 -16.75
CA ASP A 12 7.74 -6.24 -17.42
C ASP A 12 6.69 -6.08 -18.53
N TYR A 13 6.93 -6.73 -19.67
CA TYR A 13 6.07 -6.70 -20.85
C TYR A 13 5.73 -5.27 -21.32
N PRO A 14 6.75 -4.47 -21.71
CA PRO A 14 6.55 -3.07 -22.07
C PRO A 14 5.59 -2.89 -23.26
N HIS A 15 5.45 -3.89 -24.14
CA HIS A 15 4.58 -3.83 -25.31
C HIS A 15 3.14 -4.29 -25.05
N SER A 16 2.87 -5.00 -23.96
CA SER A 16 1.50 -5.39 -23.61
C SER A 16 0.82 -4.30 -22.80
N THR A 17 -0.47 -4.06 -23.04
CA THR A 17 -1.31 -3.24 -22.13
C THR A 17 -2.02 -4.10 -21.09
N LYS A 18 -2.18 -5.41 -21.35
CA LYS A 18 -2.91 -6.34 -20.48
C LYS A 18 -2.02 -6.97 -19.41
N MET A 19 -0.77 -7.29 -19.75
CA MET A 19 0.18 -7.94 -18.83
C MET A 19 1.32 -7.04 -18.38
N ARG A 20 1.28 -5.73 -18.70
CA ARG A 20 2.28 -4.76 -18.21
C ARG A 20 2.32 -4.76 -16.70
N LYS A 21 3.51 -4.87 -16.13
CA LYS A 21 3.73 -4.71 -14.69
C LYS A 21 4.87 -3.73 -14.47
N GLU A 22 4.59 -2.69 -13.71
CA GLU A 22 5.54 -1.63 -13.38
C GLU A 22 5.96 -1.77 -11.91
N TYR A 23 7.26 -1.78 -11.67
CA TYR A 23 7.88 -1.95 -10.37
C TYR A 23 8.78 -0.75 -10.07
N LEU A 24 8.52 -0.05 -8.97
CA LEU A 24 9.45 0.96 -8.44
C LEU A 24 10.45 0.25 -7.53
N VAL A 25 11.71 0.17 -7.97
CA VAL A 25 12.79 -0.46 -7.21
C VAL A 25 13.61 0.62 -6.53
N LEU A 26 13.63 0.60 -5.19
CA LEU A 26 14.35 1.55 -4.37
C LEU A 26 15.43 0.82 -3.57
N THR A 27 16.63 1.38 -3.56
CA THR A 27 17.77 0.94 -2.74
C THR A 27 18.06 2.04 -1.72
N CYS A 28 18.17 1.66 -0.44
CA CYS A 28 18.58 2.57 0.63
C CYS A 28 20.07 2.39 0.94
N GLY A 29 20.80 3.48 1.12
CA GLY A 29 22.24 3.45 1.42
C GLY A 29 23.04 4.41 0.53
N PRO A 30 24.36 4.51 0.74
CA PRO A 30 25.22 5.33 -0.11
C PRO A 30 25.03 4.90 -1.57
N PRO A 31 24.96 5.84 -2.54
CA PRO A 31 24.81 5.50 -3.94
C PRO A 31 26.10 4.83 -4.42
N SER A 32 26.23 3.53 -4.19
CA SER A 32 27.24 2.72 -4.86
C SER A 32 26.88 2.73 -6.33
N LEU A 33 27.84 3.14 -7.17
CA LEU A 33 27.73 3.16 -8.64
C LEU A 33 27.37 1.77 -9.23
N SER A 34 27.34 0.72 -8.41
CA SER A 34 27.01 -0.66 -8.76
C SER A 34 25.57 -1.09 -8.47
N SER A 35 24.65 -0.20 -8.04
CA SER A 35 23.25 -0.58 -7.84
C SER A 35 22.53 -0.78 -9.18
N THR A 36 22.82 -1.87 -9.87
CA THR A 36 22.15 -2.24 -11.11
C THR A 36 20.72 -2.66 -10.81
N THR A 37 19.74 -1.90 -11.32
CA THR A 37 18.33 -2.31 -11.25
C THR A 37 18.12 -3.57 -12.09
N PRO A 38 17.33 -4.56 -11.62
CA PRO A 38 17.07 -5.77 -12.39
C PRO A 38 16.40 -5.43 -13.73
N LYS A 39 16.76 -6.15 -14.79
CA LYS A 39 16.13 -6.00 -16.10
C LYS A 39 14.70 -6.57 -16.05
N GLY A 40 13.76 -5.84 -16.63
CA GLY A 40 12.36 -6.29 -16.73
C GLY A 40 12.24 -7.50 -17.65
N LYS A 41 11.25 -8.36 -17.39
CA LYS A 41 11.01 -9.57 -18.17
C LYS A 41 10.37 -9.23 -19.51
N GLY A 42 11.03 -9.67 -20.59
CA GLY A 42 10.56 -9.59 -21.97
C GLY A 42 9.88 -10.88 -22.43
N GLU A 43 9.20 -10.81 -23.56
CA GLU A 43 8.55 -11.96 -24.22
C GLU A 43 9.55 -12.80 -25.03
N ASP A 44 10.78 -12.31 -25.18
CA ASP A 44 11.97 -13.01 -25.63
C ASP A 44 12.53 -13.88 -24.50
N GLY A 45 12.17 -15.16 -24.56
CA GLY A 45 12.33 -16.13 -23.48
C GLY A 45 13.77 -16.34 -23.01
N GLU A 46 13.97 -16.13 -21.72
CA GLU A 46 14.87 -16.91 -20.89
C GLU A 46 14.08 -17.38 -19.65
N CYS A 47 13.51 -18.57 -19.75
CA CYS A 47 13.10 -19.34 -18.59
C CYS A 47 14.35 -20.04 -18.06
N TYR A 48 14.99 -19.48 -17.03
CA TYR A 48 15.84 -20.32 -16.20
C TYR A 48 14.89 -21.26 -15.43
N SER A 49 14.76 -22.49 -15.92
CA SER A 49 14.44 -23.61 -15.03
C SER A 49 15.69 -23.82 -14.19
N SER A 50 15.51 -23.83 -12.87
CA SER A 50 16.47 -24.46 -11.99
C SER A 50 15.68 -25.28 -10.99
N ASP A 51 15.33 -26.48 -11.42
CA ASP A 51 15.17 -27.62 -10.53
C ASP A 51 16.55 -28.22 -10.21
N GLU A 52 16.76 -28.38 -8.91
CA GLU A 52 17.63 -29.31 -8.20
C GLU A 52 19.16 -29.11 -8.05
N ALA A 53 19.49 -28.90 -6.77
CA ALA A 53 20.55 -29.52 -5.99
C ALA A 53 21.94 -28.87 -5.94
N GLY A 54 22.26 -28.28 -4.78
CA GLY A 54 23.59 -28.40 -4.20
C GLY A 54 24.17 -27.14 -3.56
N SER A 55 24.38 -27.24 -2.25
CA SER A 55 25.40 -26.54 -1.45
C SER A 55 24.98 -25.28 -0.69
N SER A 56 25.12 -25.43 0.62
CA SER A 56 25.19 -24.44 1.69
C SER A 56 25.93 -23.15 1.31
N GLU A 57 25.40 -22.00 1.69
CA GLU A 57 25.95 -21.14 2.74
C GLU A 57 25.09 -19.89 2.94
N ASP A 58 25.06 -19.46 4.19
CA ASP A 58 24.42 -18.32 4.82
C ASP A 58 24.36 -17.05 3.95
N GLU A 59 23.17 -16.68 3.46
CA GLU A 59 22.84 -15.29 3.08
C GLU A 59 21.33 -15.12 3.28
N GLU A 60 20.98 -14.28 4.25
CA GLU A 60 19.63 -13.82 4.57
C GLU A 60 18.93 -13.30 3.31
N SER A 61 18.26 -14.21 2.62
CA SER A 61 17.33 -13.88 1.55
C SER A 61 16.19 -13.10 2.19
N GLN A 62 16.33 -11.78 2.27
CA GLN A 62 15.25 -10.84 2.48
C GLN A 62 14.32 -10.95 1.27
N THR A 63 13.54 -12.02 1.27
CA THR A 63 12.49 -12.25 0.30
C THR A 63 11.47 -11.15 0.52
N VAL A 64 11.45 -10.20 -0.41
CA VAL A 64 10.48 -9.12 -0.40
C VAL A 64 9.13 -9.79 -0.58
N CYS A 65 8.25 -9.71 0.43
CA CYS A 65 6.96 -10.37 0.35
C CYS A 65 6.17 -9.76 -0.82
N VAL A 66 6.12 -10.47 -1.95
CA VAL A 66 5.23 -10.11 -3.05
C VAL A 66 3.83 -10.39 -2.55
N SER A 67 3.18 -9.34 -2.05
CA SER A 67 1.77 -9.42 -1.67
C SER A 67 0.98 -9.77 -2.93
N ASP A 68 0.57 -11.03 -3.03
CA ASP A 68 -0.25 -11.56 -4.10
C ASP A 68 -1.47 -10.63 -4.33
N ARG A 69 -1.59 -10.12 -5.56
CA ARG A 69 -2.73 -9.27 -5.98
C ARG A 69 -4.04 -10.05 -5.99
N HIS A 70 -4.00 -11.38 -5.87
CA HIS A 70 -5.16 -12.24 -5.68
C HIS A 70 -5.54 -12.44 -4.21
N ARG A 71 -4.93 -11.71 -3.26
CA ARG A 71 -5.47 -11.66 -1.90
C ARG A 71 -6.95 -11.30 -2.03
N PRO A 72 -7.90 -12.20 -1.68
CA PRO A 72 -9.31 -11.87 -1.76
C PRO A 72 -9.43 -10.60 -0.94
N ARG A 73 -9.86 -9.48 -1.58
CA ARG A 73 -10.08 -8.21 -0.89
C ARG A 73 -10.92 -8.60 0.30
N LYS A 74 -10.30 -8.71 1.48
CA LYS A 74 -10.95 -9.14 2.71
C LYS A 74 -11.95 -8.04 2.84
N LYS A 75 -13.20 -8.29 2.40
CA LYS A 75 -14.22 -7.27 2.18
C LYS A 75 -14.10 -6.48 3.45
N GLN A 76 -13.55 -5.26 3.35
CA GLN A 76 -13.43 -4.42 4.51
C GLN A 76 -14.86 -4.44 4.97
N LYS A 77 -15.12 -5.06 6.12
CA LYS A 77 -16.48 -5.14 6.63
C LYS A 77 -16.75 -3.68 6.84
N LEU A 78 -17.33 -3.02 5.83
CA LEU A 78 -18.07 -1.81 5.97
C LEU A 78 -19.08 -2.31 6.97
N ASN A 79 -18.79 -2.06 8.23
CA ASN A 79 -19.75 -2.26 9.28
C ASN A 79 -20.93 -1.45 8.77
N LYS A 80 -21.94 -2.15 8.24
CA LYS A 80 -23.10 -1.55 7.59
C LYS A 80 -23.80 -0.57 8.54
N LYS A 81 -23.50 -0.73 9.83
CA LYS A 81 -23.58 0.29 10.87
C LYS A 81 -22.43 1.29 10.67
N GLY A 82 -22.65 2.28 9.79
CA GLY A 82 -21.84 3.50 9.83
C GLY A 82 -21.71 4.00 11.28
N LYS A 83 -20.65 4.74 11.56
CA LYS A 83 -20.39 5.32 12.88
C LYS A 83 -21.63 6.08 13.38
N GLY A 84 -22.41 5.45 14.26
CA GLY A 84 -23.71 5.97 14.70
C GLY A 84 -23.59 7.20 15.59
N ARG A 85 -24.73 7.70 16.10
CA ARG A 85 -24.79 8.88 16.99
C ARG A 85 -23.80 8.82 18.16
N GLY A 86 -23.60 7.65 18.78
CA GLY A 86 -22.64 7.46 19.87
C GLY A 86 -21.19 7.74 19.47
N TRP A 87 -20.81 7.44 18.22
CA TRP A 87 -19.46 7.76 17.73
C TRP A 87 -19.25 9.27 17.59
N VAL A 88 -20.27 10.01 17.12
CA VAL A 88 -20.24 11.47 17.02
C VAL A 88 -20.11 12.11 18.40
N LEU A 89 -20.87 11.64 19.39
CA LEU A 89 -20.79 12.15 20.77
C LEU A 89 -19.41 11.91 21.40
N LYS A 90 -18.85 10.71 21.24
CA LYS A 90 -17.49 10.39 21.71
C LYS A 90 -16.45 11.31 21.09
N LYS A 91 -16.58 11.63 19.80
CA LYS A 91 -15.68 12.56 19.12
C LYS A 91 -15.82 14.00 19.63
N LYS A 92 -17.05 14.47 19.86
CA LYS A 92 -17.30 15.79 20.45
C LYS A 92 -16.69 15.90 21.85
N GLU A 93 -16.85 14.86 22.69
CA GLU A 93 -16.23 14.81 24.02
C GLU A 93 -14.70 14.82 23.95
N GLN A 94 -14.09 14.04 23.06
CA GLN A 94 -12.64 14.05 22.85
C GLN A 94 -12.14 15.45 22.47
N MET A 95 -12.87 16.15 21.60
CA MET A 95 -12.51 17.51 21.17
C MET A 95 -12.67 18.52 22.30
N ARG A 96 -13.70 18.39 23.15
CA ARG A 96 -13.86 19.21 24.37
C ARG A 96 -12.71 18.99 25.35
N LYS A 97 -12.29 17.74 25.58
CA LYS A 97 -11.14 17.40 26.43
C LYS A 97 -9.82 17.98 25.92
N LYS A 98 -9.70 18.16 24.60
CA LYS A 98 -8.54 18.81 23.97
C LYS A 98 -8.58 20.35 24.04
N GLY A 99 -9.64 20.94 24.62
CA GLY A 99 -9.81 22.39 24.70
C GLY A 99 -10.33 23.05 23.42
N ASN A 100 -10.75 22.27 22.43
CA ASN A 100 -11.32 22.82 21.20
C ASN A 100 -12.75 23.30 21.41
N GLU A 101 -13.14 24.38 20.72
CA GLU A 101 -14.53 24.83 20.71
C GLU A 101 -15.41 23.81 19.97
N VAL A 102 -16.38 23.24 20.69
CA VAL A 102 -17.27 22.20 20.16
C VAL A 102 -18.72 22.59 20.41
N PRO A 103 -19.58 22.64 19.39
CA PRO A 103 -20.99 22.97 19.56
C PRO A 103 -21.70 22.09 20.60
N ARG A 104 -22.71 22.64 21.27
CA ARG A 104 -23.52 21.90 22.25
C ARG A 104 -24.23 20.70 21.59
N ASP A 105 -24.52 19.67 22.39
CA ASP A 105 -25.24 18.49 21.91
C ASP A 105 -26.74 18.78 21.88
N THR A 106 -27.34 18.71 20.69
CA THR A 106 -28.79 18.89 20.50
C THR A 106 -29.47 17.59 20.07
N LYS A 107 -30.80 17.54 20.14
CA LYS A 107 -31.62 16.41 19.65
C LYS A 107 -31.42 16.09 18.16
N TYR A 108 -30.82 17.00 17.40
CA TYR A 108 -30.54 16.86 15.97
C TYR A 108 -29.10 16.41 15.67
N THR A 109 -28.26 16.20 16.69
CA THR A 109 -26.88 15.74 16.53
C THR A 109 -26.85 14.36 15.85
N ALA A 110 -26.06 14.25 14.77
CA ALA A 110 -25.91 13.03 13.96
C ALA A 110 -27.22 12.51 13.31
N ARG A 111 -28.24 13.37 13.15
CA ARG A 111 -29.47 13.02 12.44
C ARG A 111 -29.31 13.28 10.93
N LYS A 112 -29.85 12.39 10.09
CA LYS A 112 -29.94 12.60 8.64
C LYS A 112 -30.70 13.89 8.36
N ARG A 113 -30.11 14.81 7.59
CA ARG A 113 -30.78 16.03 7.11
C ARG A 113 -31.47 15.72 5.79
N LYS A 114 -32.63 16.33 5.55
CA LYS A 114 -33.28 16.27 4.24
C LYS A 114 -32.46 17.10 3.25
N ASP A 115 -32.34 16.61 2.03
CA ASP A 115 -31.83 17.42 0.94
C ASP A 115 -32.87 18.49 0.65
N ARG A 116 -32.58 19.73 1.04
CA ARG A 116 -33.39 20.89 0.70
C ARG A 116 -32.45 21.84 -0.03
N PHE A 117 -32.44 21.68 -1.34
CA PHE A 117 -31.94 22.65 -2.30
C PHE A 117 -33.14 23.09 -3.13
#